data_AF-A0A2A4EEH1-F1
#
_entry.id   AF-A0A2A4EEH1-F1
#
_cell.length_a   1.000
_cell.length_b   1.000
_cell.length_c   1.000
_cell.angle_alpha   90.00
_cell.angle_beta   90.00
_cell.angle_gamma   90.00
#
_symmetry.space_group_name_H-M   'P 1'
#
loop_
_entity.id
_entity.type
_entity.pdbx_description
1 polymer ?
#
loop_
_entity_poly.entity_id
_entity_poly.type
_entity_poly.pdbx_seq_one_letter_code
_entity_poly.pdbx_strand_id
1 'polypeptide(L)'
;MNARTALAAPALIVAGLLSLSGCSAYDSLVHKYSTSTFDDANAFDRSAEVDASWIPADATDIALRTSTLEDAADAVILLTSDSPLSDDCREVDRYSAPSWVLDDAPDPYEAESVFACGDWSVIEGDGGWFGWTPNSPEERAAATAAG
;
A
#
# COMPACT_ATOMS: atom_id res chain seq x y z
N MET A 1 54.04 6.35 -48.75
CA MET A 1 54.42 5.86 -47.41
C MET A 1 53.46 6.45 -46.40
N ASN A 2 52.61 5.58 -45.85
CA ASN A 2 51.92 5.54 -44.56
C ASN A 2 51.44 6.83 -43.87
N ALA A 3 50.12 6.90 -43.63
CA ALA A 3 49.47 6.87 -42.29
C ALA A 3 48.03 7.39 -42.43
N ARG A 4 46.97 6.95 -41.74
CA ARG A 4 46.67 5.87 -40.78
C ARG A 4 45.13 5.81 -40.73
N THR A 5 44.61 4.61 -40.52
CA THR A 5 43.20 4.22 -40.39
C THR A 5 42.54 4.71 -39.09
N ALA A 6 41.25 5.04 -39.21
CA ALA A 6 40.10 4.88 -38.29
C ALA A 6 40.13 5.47 -36.86
N LEU A 7 38.96 5.99 -36.42
CA LEU A 7 38.32 5.90 -35.09
C LEU A 7 37.05 6.78 -35.14
N ALA A 8 35.85 6.20 -35.28
CA ALA A 8 34.95 5.71 -34.21
C ALA A 8 33.95 6.78 -33.74
N ALA A 9 32.66 6.49 -33.97
CA ALA A 9 31.50 7.27 -33.55
C ALA A 9 31.24 7.14 -32.03
N PRO A 10 30.72 8.17 -31.35
CA PRO A 10 30.06 7.99 -30.07
C PRO A 10 28.55 7.85 -30.30
N ALA A 11 28.05 6.64 -30.01
CA ALA A 11 26.64 6.39 -29.74
C ALA A 11 26.24 7.17 -28.48
N LEU A 12 25.31 8.11 -28.61
CA LEU A 12 24.67 8.74 -27.45
C LEU A 12 23.68 7.73 -26.85
N ILE A 13 24.12 7.15 -25.73
CA ILE A 13 23.34 6.29 -24.86
C ILE A 13 22.20 7.13 -24.27
N VAL A 14 20.97 6.85 -24.69
CA VAL A 14 19.76 7.24 -23.96
C VAL A 14 19.62 6.24 -22.80
N ALA A 15 20.15 6.60 -21.65
CA ALA A 15 19.92 5.89 -20.40
C ALA A 15 19.27 6.85 -19.40
N GLY A 16 18.18 6.39 -18.80
CA GLY A 16 17.70 6.92 -17.51
C GLY A 16 16.41 7.72 -17.56
N LEU A 17 15.28 7.01 -17.68
CA LEU A 17 14.03 7.39 -17.02
C LEU A 17 13.30 6.10 -16.60
N LEU A 18 13.94 5.35 -15.69
CA LEU A 18 13.27 4.34 -14.86
C LEU A 18 13.11 4.95 -13.47
N SER A 19 12.28 5.99 -13.35
CA SER A 19 11.75 6.41 -12.06
C SER A 19 10.64 5.43 -11.69
N LEU A 20 11.04 4.26 -11.19
CA LEU A 20 10.15 3.42 -10.40
C LEU A 20 9.86 4.23 -9.13
N SER A 21 8.72 4.91 -9.07
CA SER A 21 8.25 5.61 -7.86
C SER A 21 7.70 4.60 -6.84
N GLY A 22 8.54 3.62 -6.49
CA GLY A 22 8.39 2.70 -5.38
C GLY A 22 9.73 2.72 -4.65
N CYS A 23 9.82 3.50 -3.59
CA CYS A 23 11.08 3.78 -2.92
C CYS A 23 11.48 2.54 -2.08
N SER A 24 12.17 1.59 -2.71
CA SER A 24 12.66 0.33 -2.13
C SER A 24 11.57 -0.69 -1.73
N ALA A 25 11.29 -1.62 -2.64
CA ALA A 25 10.71 -2.92 -2.26
C ALA A 25 11.82 -3.81 -1.69
N TYR A 26 11.74 -4.21 -0.42
CA TYR A 26 12.64 -5.22 0.17
C TYR A 26 11.86 -6.51 0.40
N ASP A 27 12.27 -7.57 -0.29
CA ASP A 27 11.75 -8.92 -0.08
C ASP A 27 12.56 -9.59 1.05
N SER A 28 11.87 -9.97 2.14
CA SER A 28 12.50 -10.81 3.15
C SER A 28 12.08 -12.27 2.94
N LEU A 29 12.92 -13.03 2.24
CA LEU A 29 12.76 -14.48 2.03
C LEU A 29 12.57 -15.27 3.35
N VAL A 30 13.01 -14.71 4.49
CA VAL A 30 12.83 -15.31 5.82
C VAL A 30 11.44 -15.01 6.40
N HIS A 31 10.87 -13.85 6.09
CA HIS A 31 9.63 -13.36 6.72
C HIS A 31 8.38 -13.44 5.84
N LYS A 32 8.49 -13.92 4.59
CA LYS A 32 7.36 -14.17 3.67
C LYS A 32 6.45 -12.96 3.43
N TYR A 33 7.02 -11.77 3.52
CA TYR A 33 6.35 -10.53 3.17
C TYR A 33 7.30 -9.62 2.37
N SER A 34 6.70 -8.76 1.57
CA SER A 34 7.37 -7.64 0.89
C SER A 34 6.85 -6.34 1.46
N THR A 35 7.72 -5.34 1.62
CA THR A 35 7.30 -3.98 1.99
C THR A 35 7.76 -3.02 0.90
N SER A 36 6.85 -2.18 0.44
CA SER A 36 7.05 -1.14 -0.55
C SER A 36 6.53 0.18 -0.03
N THR A 37 7.15 1.29 -0.41
CA THR A 37 6.65 2.63 -0.10
C THR A 37 6.39 3.44 -1.37
N PHE A 38 5.41 4.33 -1.28
CA PHE A 38 4.97 5.21 -2.36
C PHE A 38 4.84 6.62 -1.84
N ASP A 39 5.29 7.60 -2.63
CA ASP A 39 5.27 9.00 -2.22
C ASP A 39 3.83 9.54 -2.08
N ASP A 40 2.92 9.10 -2.96
CA ASP A 40 1.54 9.56 -3.01
C ASP A 40 0.57 8.51 -3.59
N ALA A 41 -0.73 8.78 -3.49
CA ALA A 41 -1.80 7.94 -4.03
C ALA A 41 -1.65 7.65 -5.54
N ASN A 42 -1.11 8.58 -6.34
CA ASN A 42 -0.92 8.35 -7.77
C ASN A 42 0.24 7.38 -8.06
N ALA A 43 1.31 7.42 -7.26
CA ALA A 43 2.38 6.45 -7.32
C ALA A 43 1.89 5.06 -6.90
N PHE A 44 1.07 4.99 -5.84
CA PHE A 44 0.42 3.77 -5.37
C PHE A 44 -0.46 3.16 -6.47
N ASP A 45 -1.43 3.90 -7.02
CA ASP A 45 -2.39 3.41 -8.03
C ASP A 45 -1.71 2.83 -9.29
N ARG A 46 -0.54 3.35 -9.65
CA ARG A 46 0.18 2.90 -10.85
C ARG A 46 1.03 1.65 -10.64
N SER A 47 1.40 1.36 -9.40
CA SER A 47 2.50 0.43 -9.09
C SER A 47 2.15 -0.62 -8.03
N ALA A 48 1.20 -0.36 -7.14
CA ALA A 48 0.77 -1.31 -6.13
C ALA A 48 -0.06 -2.43 -6.77
N GLU A 49 0.20 -3.67 -6.35
CA GLU A 49 -0.50 -4.87 -6.84
C GLU A 49 -1.64 -5.29 -5.89
N VAL A 50 -2.29 -4.32 -5.24
CA VAL A 50 -3.42 -4.52 -4.34
C VAL A 50 -4.55 -3.56 -4.70
N ASP A 51 -5.80 -3.98 -4.54
CA ASP A 51 -6.96 -3.10 -4.71
C ASP A 51 -7.29 -2.43 -3.38
N ALA A 52 -7.03 -1.12 -3.27
CA ALA A 52 -7.26 -0.33 -2.06
C ALA A 52 -7.97 0.98 -2.41
N SER A 53 -9.14 0.88 -3.06
CA SER A 53 -9.97 2.01 -3.51
C SER A 53 -10.44 2.97 -2.39
N TRP A 54 -10.25 2.61 -1.13
CA TRP A 54 -10.55 3.45 0.03
C TRP A 54 -9.50 4.53 0.31
N ILE A 55 -8.30 4.41 -0.27
CA ILE A 55 -7.19 5.36 -0.05
C ILE A 55 -7.62 6.76 -0.52
N PRO A 56 -7.57 7.78 0.35
CA PRO A 56 -7.87 9.15 -0.06
C PRO A 56 -6.92 9.68 -1.14
N ALA A 57 -7.44 10.55 -2.02
CA ALA A 57 -6.68 11.07 -3.15
C ALA A 57 -5.49 11.98 -2.77
N ASP A 58 -5.49 12.54 -1.56
CA ASP A 58 -4.42 13.35 -1.00
C ASP A 58 -3.41 12.53 -0.18
N ALA A 59 -3.55 11.19 -0.14
CA ALA A 59 -2.69 10.35 0.66
C ALA A 59 -1.22 10.44 0.23
N THR A 60 -0.34 10.56 1.22
CA THR A 60 1.13 10.56 1.07
C THR A 60 1.78 9.55 2.00
N ASP A 61 3.08 9.33 1.82
CA ASP A 61 3.91 8.49 2.69
C ASP A 61 3.30 7.09 2.88
N ILE A 62 2.85 6.49 1.77
CA ILE A 62 2.10 5.24 1.79
C ILE A 62 3.07 4.07 1.92
N ALA A 63 2.99 3.35 3.04
CA ALA A 63 3.70 2.10 3.26
C ALA A 63 2.75 0.92 3.08
N LEU A 64 3.08 0.03 2.15
CA LEU A 64 2.34 -1.21 1.87
C LEU A 64 3.21 -2.41 2.26
N ARG A 65 2.65 -3.34 3.02
CA ARG A 65 3.23 -4.67 3.21
C ARG A 65 2.25 -5.75 2.77
N THR A 66 2.72 -6.68 1.96
CA THR A 66 1.95 -7.81 1.43
C THR A 66 2.64 -9.14 1.69
N SER A 67 1.87 -10.22 1.70
CA SER A 67 2.42 -11.58 1.68
C SER A 67 3.22 -11.85 0.40
N THR A 68 4.26 -12.68 0.48
CA THR A 68 4.94 -13.26 -0.70
C THR A 68 4.48 -14.69 -1.00
N LEU A 69 3.52 -15.20 -0.23
CA LEU A 69 2.87 -16.49 -0.49
C LEU A 69 1.86 -16.35 -1.64
N GLU A 70 1.84 -17.33 -2.53
CA GLU A 70 0.83 -17.43 -3.59
C GLU A 70 -0.58 -17.44 -2.98
N ASP A 71 -1.50 -16.70 -3.60
CA ASP A 71 -2.92 -16.58 -3.22
C ASP A 71 -3.21 -16.05 -1.80
N ALA A 72 -2.22 -15.46 -1.13
CA ALA A 72 -2.46 -14.81 0.16
C ALA A 72 -3.02 -13.40 -0.04
N ALA A 73 -4.18 -13.14 0.56
CA ALA A 73 -4.86 -11.85 0.50
C ALA A 73 -4.37 -10.85 1.57
N ASP A 74 -3.45 -11.26 2.44
CA ASP A 74 -2.95 -10.45 3.54
C ASP A 74 -2.16 -9.24 3.03
N ALA A 75 -2.61 -8.06 3.43
CA ALA A 75 -1.94 -6.79 3.19
C ALA A 75 -2.20 -5.84 4.37
N VAL A 76 -1.25 -4.94 4.62
CA VAL A 76 -1.42 -3.80 5.52
C VAL A 76 -0.92 -2.53 4.85
N ILE A 77 -1.62 -1.43 5.09
CA ILE A 77 -1.30 -0.12 4.53
C ILE A 77 -1.31 0.91 5.66
N LEU A 78 -0.25 1.69 5.76
CA LEU A 78 -0.19 2.90 6.58
C LEU A 78 0.03 4.09 5.65
N LEU A 79 -0.71 5.18 5.86
CA LEU A 79 -0.59 6.40 5.05
C LEU A 79 -0.91 7.64 5.86
N THR A 80 -0.44 8.79 5.37
CA THR A 80 -0.79 10.13 5.86
C THR A 80 -1.88 10.72 4.97
N SER A 81 -2.92 11.32 5.55
CA SER A 81 -3.98 12.04 4.84
C SER A 81 -4.82 12.86 5.82
N ASP A 82 -5.19 14.09 5.43
CA ASP A 82 -6.14 14.92 6.18
C ASP A 82 -7.60 14.68 5.74
N SER A 83 -7.79 13.91 4.65
CA SER A 83 -9.10 13.67 4.07
C SER A 83 -9.83 12.52 4.79
N PRO A 84 -11.16 12.63 4.97
CA PRO A 84 -11.95 11.52 5.49
C PRO A 84 -11.97 10.36 4.48
N LEU A 85 -12.24 9.16 4.98
CA LEU A 85 -12.56 8.01 4.14
C LEU A 85 -13.84 8.27 3.31
N SER A 86 -13.97 7.55 2.19
CA SER A 86 -15.18 7.57 1.35
C SER A 86 -16.44 7.21 2.13
N ASP A 87 -17.60 7.76 1.75
CA ASP A 87 -18.92 7.43 2.33
C ASP A 87 -19.32 5.94 2.17
N ASP A 88 -18.61 5.22 1.29
CA ASP A 88 -18.76 3.77 1.09
C ASP A 88 -18.10 2.97 2.22
N CYS A 89 -17.18 3.56 2.97
CA CYS A 89 -16.61 2.99 4.19
C CYS A 89 -17.55 3.17 5.36
N ARG A 90 -17.88 2.08 6.07
CA ARG A 90 -18.84 2.12 7.19
C ARG A 90 -18.20 1.71 8.50
N GLU A 91 -18.40 2.53 9.52
CA GLU A 91 -17.98 2.21 10.87
C GLU A 91 -18.82 1.06 11.45
N VAL A 92 -18.15 0.03 11.94
CA VAL A 92 -18.72 -1.20 12.50
C VAL A 92 -17.87 -1.68 13.67
N ASP A 93 -18.43 -2.54 14.52
CA ASP A 93 -17.64 -3.24 15.55
C ASP A 93 -16.52 -4.06 14.90
N ARG A 94 -15.34 -4.08 15.52
CA ARG A 94 -14.18 -4.79 14.99
C ARG A 94 -14.24 -6.29 15.29
N TYR A 95 -13.97 -7.10 14.27
CA TYR A 95 -13.87 -8.56 14.35
C TYR A 95 -12.60 -9.12 13.68
N SER A 96 -11.85 -8.31 12.93
CA SER A 96 -10.56 -8.70 12.34
C SER A 96 -9.37 -8.00 13.01
N ALA A 97 -8.16 -8.49 12.69
CA ALA A 97 -6.89 -7.90 13.08
C ALA A 97 -5.86 -8.13 11.98
N PRO A 98 -4.87 -7.25 11.81
CA PRO A 98 -3.87 -7.37 10.76
C PRO A 98 -2.90 -8.52 11.01
N SER A 99 -2.40 -9.11 9.92
CA SER A 99 -1.35 -10.14 9.94
C SER A 99 0.04 -9.58 10.28
N TRP A 100 0.25 -8.26 10.11
CA TRP A 100 1.50 -7.57 10.46
C TRP A 100 1.26 -6.20 11.06
N VAL A 101 2.26 -5.70 11.78
CA VAL A 101 2.33 -4.32 12.24
C VAL A 101 3.39 -3.61 11.40
N LEU A 102 3.07 -2.39 10.96
CA LEU A 102 4.05 -1.46 10.37
C LEU A 102 4.63 -0.60 11.49
N ASP A 103 5.87 -0.15 11.31
CA ASP A 103 6.43 0.86 12.20
C ASP A 103 5.51 2.10 12.17
N ASP A 104 5.31 2.72 13.33
CA ASP A 104 4.43 3.89 13.53
C ASP A 104 2.93 3.68 13.26
N ALA A 105 2.48 2.46 12.96
CA ALA A 105 1.05 2.15 12.88
C ALA A 105 0.39 2.19 14.27
N PRO A 106 -0.89 2.64 14.36
CA PRO A 106 -1.67 2.53 15.59
C PRO A 106 -1.85 1.07 16.01
N ASP A 107 -2.09 0.82 17.31
CA ASP A 107 -2.40 -0.53 17.79
C ASP A 107 -3.85 -0.91 17.41
N PRO A 108 -4.05 -1.86 16.47
CA PRO A 108 -5.39 -2.28 16.06
C PRO A 108 -6.17 -2.97 17.19
N TYR A 109 -5.50 -3.46 18.24
CA TYR A 109 -6.16 -4.12 19.36
C TYR A 109 -6.77 -3.14 20.36
N GLU A 110 -6.39 -1.86 20.31
CA GLU A 110 -7.01 -0.78 21.09
C GLU A 110 -8.30 -0.26 20.45
N ALA A 111 -8.49 -0.49 19.15
CA ALA A 111 -9.71 -0.12 18.44
C ALA A 111 -10.86 -1.10 18.75
N GLU A 112 -12.01 -0.55 19.17
CA GLU A 112 -13.26 -1.32 19.34
C GLU A 112 -14.08 -1.35 18.04
N SER A 113 -13.96 -0.32 17.19
CA SER A 113 -14.61 -0.20 15.88
C SER A 113 -13.59 -0.03 14.76
N VAL A 114 -14.01 -0.34 13.53
CA VAL A 114 -13.26 -0.10 12.29
C VAL A 114 -14.17 0.46 11.21
N PHE A 115 -13.60 1.14 10.24
CA PHE A 115 -14.25 1.40 8.96
C PHE A 115 -14.08 0.19 8.05
N ALA A 116 -15.17 -0.51 7.77
CA ALA A 116 -15.21 -1.56 6.78
C ALA A 116 -15.35 -0.95 5.37
N CYS A 117 -14.29 -1.07 4.58
CA CYS A 117 -14.12 -0.49 3.25
C CYS A 117 -13.95 -1.59 2.19
N GLY A 118 -15.01 -2.34 1.91
CA GLY A 118 -14.93 -3.52 1.04
C GLY A 118 -14.16 -4.66 1.73
N ASP A 119 -13.04 -5.10 1.16
CA ASP A 119 -12.20 -6.15 1.74
C ASP A 119 -11.23 -5.66 2.83
N TRP A 120 -11.22 -4.34 3.10
CA TRP A 120 -10.34 -3.69 4.06
C TRP A 120 -11.06 -3.32 5.36
N SER A 121 -10.35 -3.47 6.47
CA SER A 121 -10.69 -2.85 7.75
C SER A 121 -9.71 -1.70 7.97
N VAL A 122 -10.22 -0.51 8.29
CA VAL A 122 -9.43 0.72 8.39
C VAL A 122 -9.68 1.40 9.72
N ILE A 123 -8.63 1.89 10.36
CA ILE A 123 -8.69 2.73 11.56
C ILE A 123 -7.92 4.02 11.35
N GLU A 124 -8.28 5.04 12.12
CA GLU A 124 -7.53 6.30 12.18
C GLU A 124 -6.15 6.06 12.83
N GLY A 125 -5.11 6.62 12.22
CA GLY A 125 -3.75 6.67 12.75
C GLY A 125 -3.32 8.09 13.05
N ASP A 126 -2.05 8.29 13.41
CA ASP A 126 -1.51 9.64 13.63
C ASP A 126 -1.36 10.37 12.28
N GLY A 127 -2.30 11.27 11.97
CA GLY A 127 -2.29 12.07 10.73
C GLY A 127 -2.71 11.32 9.47
N GLY A 128 -3.42 10.20 9.61
CA GLY A 128 -3.92 9.46 8.44
C GLY A 128 -4.63 8.15 8.80
N TRP A 129 -4.39 7.11 8.02
CA TRP A 129 -5.18 5.88 8.05
C TRP A 129 -4.29 4.64 8.07
N PHE A 130 -4.72 3.64 8.84
CA PHE A 130 -4.12 2.32 8.86
C PHE A 130 -5.15 1.26 8.48
N GLY A 131 -4.90 0.54 7.38
CA GLY A 131 -5.80 -0.46 6.83
C GLY A 131 -5.19 -1.84 6.76
N TRP A 132 -6.02 -2.88 6.87
CA TRP A 132 -5.59 -4.26 6.67
C TRP A 132 -6.62 -5.13 5.95
N THR A 133 -6.10 -6.17 5.31
CA THR A 133 -6.85 -7.28 4.75
C THR A 133 -6.37 -8.62 5.35
N PRO A 134 -7.22 -9.65 5.35
CA PRO A 134 -8.64 -9.57 5.04
C PRO A 134 -9.46 -8.92 6.17
N ASN A 135 -10.45 -8.11 5.81
CA ASN A 135 -11.58 -7.78 6.68
C ASN A 135 -12.42 -9.05 6.98
N SER A 136 -13.04 -9.12 8.15
CA SER A 136 -13.89 -10.25 8.54
C SER A 136 -15.21 -10.32 7.74
N PRO A 137 -15.80 -11.51 7.58
CA PRO A 137 -17.16 -11.64 7.05
C PRO A 137 -18.21 -10.83 7.84
N GLU A 138 -18.05 -10.72 9.16
CA GLU A 138 -18.96 -10.02 10.07
C GLU A 138 -18.95 -8.50 9.85
N GLU A 139 -17.76 -7.90 9.77
CA GLU A 139 -17.57 -6.47 9.46
C GLU A 139 -18.16 -6.12 8.08
N ARG A 140 -17.89 -6.93 7.05
CA ARG A 140 -18.49 -6.72 5.70
C ARG A 140 -20.02 -6.84 5.72
N ALA A 141 -20.56 -7.80 6.46
CA ALA A 141 -22.00 -7.97 6.59
C ALA A 141 -22.64 -6.77 7.32
N ALA A 142 -22.01 -6.27 8.38
CA ALA A 142 -22.48 -5.10 9.12
C ALA A 142 -22.47 -3.82 8.26
N ALA A 143 -21.41 -3.61 7.46
CA ALA A 143 -21.29 -2.45 6.58
C ALA A 143 -22.42 -2.38 5.54
N THR A 144 -22.78 -3.52 4.94
CA THR A 144 -23.86 -3.60 3.96
C THR A 144 -25.26 -3.50 4.58
N ALA A 145 -25.42 -3.90 5.84
CA ALA A 145 -26.70 -3.78 6.56
C ALA A 145 -27.02 -2.34 7.02
N ALA A 146 -26.00 -1.48 7.10
CA ALA A 146 -26.13 -0.08 7.51
C ALA A 146 -26.34 0.91 6.34
N GLY A 147 -26.37 0.42 5.09
CA GLY A 147 -26.61 1.19 3.86
C GLY A 147 -28.03 1.07 3.35
#